data_AF-A0A2V8TB51-F1
#
_entry.id   AF-A0A2V8TB51-F1
#
_cell.length_a   1.000
_cell.length_b   1.000
_cell.length_c   1.000
_cell.angle_alpha   90.00
_cell.angle_beta   90.00
_cell.angle_gamma   90.00
#
_symmetry.space_group_name_H-M   'P 1'
#
loop_
_entity.id
_entity.type
_entity.pdbx_description
1 polymer ?
#
loop_
_entity_poly.entity_id
_entity_poly.type
_entity_poly.pdbx_seq_one_letter_code
_entity_poly.pdbx_strand_id
1 'polypeptide(L)' 'MSFPVFPEGGIWCPLCKAPSRFIKVQTAATLVDVSRRTIYRYIEEGKIHAFRVAGASYRVCRSCLVQQDTDK' A
#
# COMPACT_ATOMS: atom_id res chain seq x y z
N MET A 1 -17.81 -9.80 3.26
CA MET A 1 -17.27 -8.69 2.44
C MET A 1 -16.19 -9.26 1.54
N SER A 2 -16.57 -9.55 0.30
CA SER A 2 -15.72 -10.22 -0.69
C SER A 2 -14.95 -9.16 -1.46
N PHE A 3 -13.63 -9.08 -1.26
CA PHE A 3 -12.78 -8.26 -2.10
C PHE A 3 -12.71 -8.91 -3.48
N PRO A 4 -12.99 -8.18 -4.59
CA PRO A 4 -12.85 -8.74 -5.93
C PRO A 4 -11.36 -9.02 -6.17
N VAL A 5 -11.00 -10.30 -6.17
CA VAL A 5 -9.67 -10.79 -6.56
C VAL A 5 -9.67 -10.86 -8.07
N PHE A 6 -9.10 -9.85 -8.73
CA PHE A 6 -8.95 -9.85 -10.19
C PHE A 6 -7.86 -10.87 -10.61
N PRO A 7 -8.04 -11.56 -11.75
CA PRO A 7 -7.22 -12.72 -12.14
C PRO A 7 -5.73 -12.45 -12.38
N GLU A 8 -5.30 -11.18 -12.37
CA GLU A 8 -3.88 -10.77 -12.42
C GLU A 8 -3.24 -10.50 -11.04
N GLY A 9 -3.85 -10.96 -9.95
CA GLY A 9 -3.22 -11.03 -8.62
C GLY A 9 -2.99 -9.67 -7.93
N GLY A 10 -3.61 -8.61 -8.45
CA GLY A 10 -3.66 -7.29 -7.82
C GLY A 10 -4.93 -7.13 -6.97
N ILE A 11 -4.80 -6.51 -5.81
CA ILE A 11 -5.96 -6.06 -5.04
C ILE A 11 -6.32 -4.66 -5.54
N TRP A 12 -7.61 -4.35 -5.60
CA TRP A 12 -8.07 -3.03 -6.02
C TRP A 12 -7.69 -1.98 -4.97
N CYS A 13 -7.03 -0.90 -5.39
CA CYS A 13 -6.73 0.22 -4.52
C CYS A 13 -7.62 1.42 -4.87
N PRO A 14 -8.42 1.96 -3.92
CA PRO A 14 -9.32 3.09 -4.19
C PRO A 14 -8.56 4.40 -4.46
N LEU A 15 -7.35 4.56 -3.93
CA LEU A 15 -6.51 5.74 -4.16
C LEU A 15 -5.90 5.74 -5.58
N CYS A 16 -5.34 4.60 -5.96
CA CYS A 16 -4.68 4.45 -7.25
C CYS A 16 -5.66 4.15 -8.40
N LYS A 17 -6.95 3.87 -8.10
CA LYS A 17 -8.01 3.48 -9.06
C LYS A 17 -7.59 2.39 -10.05
N ALA A 18 -6.70 1.50 -9.61
CA ALA A 18 -6.10 0.46 -10.43
C ALA A 18 -5.85 -0.81 -9.60
N PRO A 19 -5.83 -2.00 -10.23
CA PRO A 19 -5.36 -3.21 -9.59
C PRO A 19 -3.87 -3.05 -9.26
N SER A 20 -3.54 -3.13 -7.98
CA SER A 20 -2.18 -2.87 -7.50
C SER A 20 -1.69 -3.99 -6.59
N ARG A 21 -0.38 -4.16 -6.55
CA ARG A 21 0.25 -5.13 -5.65
C ARG A 21 0.39 -4.54 -4.27
N PHE A 22 -0.03 -5.30 -3.27
CA PHE A 22 0.12 -4.93 -1.88
C PHE A 22 1.28 -5.69 -1.24
N ILE A 23 2.18 -4.93 -0.63
CA ILE A 23 3.41 -5.45 -0.03
C ILE A 23 3.37 -5.25 1.49
N LYS A 24 4.26 -5.93 2.23
CA LYS A 24 4.38 -5.73 3.68
C LYS A 24 4.98 -4.35 3.95
N VAL A 25 4.63 -3.76 5.09
CA VAL A 25 5.22 -2.49 5.57
C VAL A 25 6.75 -2.53 5.57
N GLN A 26 7.35 -3.66 5.95
CA GLN A 26 8.81 -3.85 5.93
C GLN A 26 9.39 -3.70 4.51
N THR A 27 8.80 -4.36 3.52
CA THR A 27 9.23 -4.25 2.13
C THR A 27 9.02 -2.84 1.57
N ALA A 28 7.92 -2.19 1.92
CA ALA A 28 7.66 -0.81 1.51
C ALA A 28 8.67 0.17 2.09
N ALA A 29 9.06 -0.03 3.36
CA ALA A 29 10.07 0.78 4.04
C ALA A 29 11.41 0.68 3.31
N THR A 30 11.83 -0.53 2.94
CA THR A 30 13.04 -0.76 2.16
C THR A 30 12.97 -0.19 0.74
N LEU A 31 11.81 -0.24 0.08
CA LEU A 31 11.69 0.25 -1.30
C LEU A 31 11.81 1.77 -1.43
N VAL A 32 11.35 2.51 -0.43
CA VAL A 32 11.32 3.99 -0.45
C VAL A 32 12.36 4.57 0.52
N ASP A 33 13.23 3.72 1.07
CA ASP A 33 14.28 4.08 2.03
C ASP A 33 13.77 4.91 3.22
N VAL A 34 12.55 4.63 3.68
CA VAL A 34 11.91 5.31 4.81
C VAL A 34 11.75 4.40 6.01
N SER A 35 11.69 4.99 7.20
CA SER A 35 11.42 4.22 8.42
C SER A 35 10.00 3.63 8.41
N ARG A 36 9.82 2.47 9.05
CA ARG A 36 8.49 1.87 9.28
C ARG A 36 7.51 2.86 9.93
N ARG A 37 8.02 3.70 10.84
CA ARG A 37 7.25 4.73 11.55
C ARG A 37 6.69 5.78 10.59
N THR A 38 7.47 6.16 9.59
CA THR A 38 7.04 7.07 8.51
C THR A 38 5.92 6.43 7.67
N ILE A 39 6.03 5.14 7.36
CA ILE A 39 4.96 4.43 6.64
C ILE A 39 3.67 4.39 7.47
N TYR A 40 3.74 4.06 8.75
CA TYR A 40 2.55 4.12 9.62
C TYR A 40 1.94 5.52 9.63
N ARG A 41 2.75 6.58 9.70
CA ARG A 41 2.27 7.96 9.58
C ARG A 41 1.57 8.23 8.25
N TYR A 42 2.11 7.76 7.13
CA TYR A 42 1.45 7.92 5.81
C TYR A 42 0.13 7.14 5.71
N ILE A 43 0.00 6.02 6.41
CA ILE A 43 -1.28 5.30 6.52
C ILE A 43 -2.28 6.12 7.33
N GLU A 44 -1.85 6.69 8.47
CA GLU A 44 -2.70 7.53 9.32
C GLU A 44 -3.11 8.85 8.63
N GLU A 45 -2.21 9.46 7.86
CA GLU A 45 -2.50 10.63 7.02
C GLU A 45 -3.39 10.31 5.80
N GLY A 46 -3.68 9.03 5.53
CA GLY A 46 -4.49 8.61 4.39
C GLY A 46 -3.80 8.76 3.03
N LYS A 47 -2.49 9.05 3.00
CA LYS A 47 -1.69 9.19 1.77
C LYS A 47 -1.49 7.87 1.04
N ILE A 48 -1.44 6.76 1.80
CA ILE A 48 -1.32 5.42 1.25
C ILE A 48 -2.45 4.51 1.73
N HIS A 49 -2.96 3.71 0.81
CA HIS A 49 -3.98 2.72 1.15
C HIS A 49 -3.31 1.51 1.78
N ALA A 50 -3.76 1.16 2.98
CA ALA A 50 -3.34 -0.04 3.68
C ALA A 50 -4.56 -0.79 4.22
N PHE A 51 -4.47 -2.11 4.25
CA PHE A 51 -5.44 -2.95 4.92
C PHE A 51 -4.75 -3.94 5.84
N ARG A 52 -5.46 -4.30 6.90
CA ARG A 52 -5.03 -5.32 7.85
C ARG A 52 -5.36 -6.70 7.28
N VAL A 53 -4.36 -7.56 7.17
CA VAL A 53 -4.57 -8.97 6.83
C VAL A 53 -4.71 -9.78 8.11
N ALA A 54 -5.49 -10.86 8.05
CA ALA A 54 -5.61 -11.84 9.12
C ALA A 54 -4.21 -12.27 9.60
N GLY A 55 -3.94 -12.11 10.90
CA GLY A 55 -2.60 -12.32 11.48
C GLY A 55 -1.79 -11.05 11.80
N ALA A 56 -2.44 -9.88 11.90
CA ALA A 56 -1.85 -8.61 12.37
C ALA A 56 -0.81 -7.94 11.45
N SER A 57 -0.65 -8.42 10.21
CA SER A 57 0.23 -7.77 9.23
C SER A 57 -0.53 -6.74 8.41
N TYR A 58 -0.02 -5.51 8.36
CA TYR A 58 -0.49 -4.48 7.44
C TYR A 58 0.11 -4.70 6.05
N ARG A 59 -0.76 -4.59 5.04
CA ARG A 59 -0.39 -4.61 3.63
C ARG A 59 -0.63 -3.22 3.06
N VAL A 60 0.40 -2.66 2.43
CA VAL A 60 0.39 -1.31 1.85
C VAL A 60 0.45 -1.40 0.34
N CYS A 61 -0.29 -0.53 -0.34
CA CYS A 61 -0.28 -0.44 -1.79
C CYS A 61 1.10 0.06 -2.26
N ARG A 62 1.78 -0.71 -3.12
CA ARG A 62 3.09 -0.32 -3.69
C ARG A 62 2.95 0.88 -4.61
N SER A 63 1.93 0.90 -5.47
CA SER A 63 1.74 1.96 -6.47
C SER A 63 1.55 3.31 -5.79
N CYS A 64 0.73 3.36 -4.74
CA CYS A 64 0.47 4.62 -4.04
C CYS A 64 1.68 5.10 -3.21
N LEU A 65 2.65 4.23 -2.89
CA LEU A 65 3.94 4.64 -2.30
C LEU A 65 4.86 5.29 -3.33
N VAL A 66 4.94 4.74 -4.55
CA VAL A 66 5.83 5.22 -5.62
C VAL A 66 5.30 6.51 -6.27
N GLN A 67 3.98 6.65 -6.36
CA GLN A 67 3.35 7.76 -7.06
C GLN A 67 3.43 9.11 -6.31
N GLN A 68 3.91 9.11 -5.06
CA GLN A 68 4.13 10.34 -4.28
C GLN A 68 5.34 11.15 -4.76
N ASP A 69 6.17 10.62 -5.68
CA ASP A 69 7.36 11.30 -6.22
C ASP A 69 7.13 11.93 -7.61
N THR A 70 5.91 11.84 -8.16
CA THR A 70 5.56 12.49 -9.44
C THR A 70 4.71 13.73 -9.19
N ASP A 71 5.31 14.72 -8.52
CA ASP A 71 4.97 16.13 -8.68
C ASP A 71 6.30 16.90 -8.81
N LYS A 72 6.82 16.95 -10.03
CA LYS A 72 7.85 17.91 -10.42
C LYS A 72 7.60 18.37 -11.85
#